data_AF-A0A0F9A953-F1
#
_entry.id   AF-A0A0F9A953-F1
#
_cell.length_a   1.000
_cell.length_b   1.000
_cell.length_c   1.000
_cell.angle_alpha   90.00
_cell.angle_beta   90.00
_cell.angle_gamma   90.00
#
_symmetry.space_group_name_H-M   'P 1'
#
loop_
_entity.id
_entity.type
_entity.pdbx_description
1 polymer ?
#
loop_
_entity_poly.entity_id
_entity_poly.type
_entity_poly.pdbx_seq_one_letter_code
_entity_poly.pdbx_strand_id
1 'polypeptide(L)' 'MSNKIKRAMSTLKKAMIKDPDYAWGWHCNIAVMAQDAGVSHKVSNDGAARFMKLAFDVDTARQC' A
#
# COMPACT_ATOMS: atom_id res chain seq x y z
N MET A 1 7.84 -20.44 1.98
CA MET A 1 7.77 -19.27 2.88
C MET A 1 7.95 -19.71 4.32
N SER A 2 8.93 -19.19 5.06
CA SER A 2 9.13 -19.58 6.47
C SER A 2 7.96 -19.13 7.36
N ASN A 3 7.72 -19.83 8.47
CA ASN A 3 6.67 -19.45 9.43
C ASN A 3 6.89 -18.03 10.01
N LYS A 4 8.15 -17.61 10.16
CA LYS A 4 8.51 -16.25 10.58
C LYS A 4 8.02 -15.20 9.59
N ILE A 5 8.23 -15.42 8.28
CA ILE A 5 7.78 -14.49 7.23
C ILE A 5 6.25 -14.42 7.20
N LYS A 6 5.55 -15.56 7.28
CA LYS A 6 4.07 -15.58 7.34
C LYS A 6 3.53 -14.75 8.50
N ARG A 7 4.13 -14.89 9.69
CA ARG A 7 3.74 -14.12 10.88
C ARG A 7 4.00 -12.63 10.70
N ALA A 8 5.16 -12.25 10.16
CA ALA A 8 5.49 -10.85 9.91
C ALA A 8 4.49 -10.20 8.93
N MET A 9 4.19 -10.86 7.81
CA MET A 9 3.21 -10.36 6.85
C MET A 9 1.80 -10.26 7.44
N SER A 10 1.40 -11.22 8.28
CA SER A 10 0.13 -11.15 9.01
C SER A 10 0.08 -9.96 9.97
N THR A 11 1.17 -9.68 10.68
CA THR A 11 1.27 -8.51 11.57
C THR A 11 1.14 -7.20 10.79
N LEU A 12 1.86 -7.07 9.66
CA LEU A 12 1.77 -5.88 8.81
C LEU A 12 0.36 -5.69 8.26
N LYS A 13 -0.26 -6.74 7.69
CA LYS A 13 -1.65 -6.70 7.22
C LYS A 13 -2.60 -6.20 8.31
N LYS A 14 -2.48 -6.72 9.54
CA LYS A 14 -3.30 -6.27 10.68
C LYS A 14 -3.09 -4.80 11.02
N ALA A 15 -1.85 -4.30 10.97
CA ALA A 15 -1.57 -2.89 11.23
C ALA A 15 -2.23 -1.98 10.17
N MET A 16 -2.10 -2.32 8.88
CA MET A 16 -2.72 -1.57 7.78
C MET A 16 -4.25 -1.54 7.88
N ILE A 17 -4.88 -2.66 8.27
CA ILE A 17 -6.34 -2.73 8.43
C ILE A 17 -6.80 -1.90 9.65
N LYS A 18 -6.03 -1.92 10.74
CA LYS A 18 -6.40 -1.25 11.99
C LYS A 18 -6.28 0.27 11.90
N ASP A 19 -5.32 0.77 11.13
CA ASP A 19 -5.00 2.20 11.05
C ASP A 19 -5.04 2.68 9.58
N PRO A 20 -6.16 3.28 9.16
CA PRO A 20 -6.32 3.78 7.79
C PRO A 20 -5.33 4.88 7.41
N ASP A 21 -4.89 5.70 8.35
CA ASP A 21 -3.93 6.78 8.09
C ASP A 21 -2.53 6.21 7.92
N TYR A 22 -2.17 5.17 8.68
CA TYR A 22 -0.95 4.41 8.45
C TYR A 22 -0.94 3.74 7.06
N ALA A 23 -2.06 3.11 6.67
CA ALA A 23 -2.19 2.54 5.33
C ALA A 23 -2.09 3.60 4.23
N TRP A 24 -2.69 4.78 4.44
CA TRP A 24 -2.60 5.90 3.52
C TRP A 24 -1.17 6.45 3.39
N GLY A 25 -0.42 6.54 4.50
CA GLY A 25 1.00 6.94 4.46
C GLY A 25 1.84 6.00 3.59
N TRP A 26 1.61 4.69 3.69
CA TRP A 26 2.27 3.71 2.80
C TRP A 26 1.85 3.85 1.34
N HIS A 27 0.57 4.09 1.07
CA HIS A 27 0.09 4.42 -0.27
C HIS A 27 0.85 5.61 -0.85
N CYS A 28 0.93 6.73 -0.10
CA CYS A 28 1.61 7.94 -0.55
C CYS A 28 3.10 7.67 -0.85
N ASN A 29 3.80 6.93 0.01
CA ASN A 29 5.20 6.58 -0.22
C ASN A 29 5.39 5.81 -1.54
N ILE A 30 4.52 4.84 -1.83
CA ILE A 30 4.59 4.05 -3.07
C ILE A 30 4.28 4.94 -4.29
N ALA A 31 3.23 5.76 -4.19
CA ALA A 31 2.82 6.64 -5.28
C ALA A 31 3.89 7.70 -5.57
N VAL A 32 4.52 8.29 -4.56
CA VAL A 32 5.58 9.30 -4.75
C VAL A 32 6.82 8.67 -5.39
N MET A 33 7.24 7.46 -4.99
CA MET A 33 8.35 6.79 -5.66
C MET A 33 8.11 6.59 -7.17
N ALA A 34 6.88 6.26 -7.57
CA ALA A 34 6.54 6.14 -8.99
C ALA A 34 6.54 7.50 -9.70
N GLN A 35 6.07 8.56 -9.03
CA GLN A 35 6.10 9.92 -9.57
C GLN A 35 7.54 10.44 -9.76
N ASP A 36 8.43 10.17 -8.79
CA ASP A 36 9.85 10.52 -8.89
C ASP A 36 10.54 9.82 -10.07
N ALA A 37 10.05 8.63 -10.45
CA ALA A 37 10.48 7.89 -11.64
C ALA A 37 9.82 8.40 -12.95
N GLY A 38 9.03 9.46 -12.90
CA GLY A 38 8.38 10.08 -14.06
C GLY A 38 7.00 9.53 -14.42
N VAL A 39 6.38 8.71 -13.56
CA VAL A 39 5.02 8.19 -13.78
C VAL A 39 3.99 9.26 -13.40
N SER A 40 2.89 9.37 -14.15
CA SER A 40 1.85 10.37 -13.86
C SER A 40 1.23 10.18 -12.48
N HIS A 41 0.73 11.27 -11.88
CA HIS A 41 0.07 11.25 -10.57
C HIS A 41 -1.03 10.17 -10.50
N LYS A 42 -1.94 10.14 -11.49
CA LYS A 42 -3.05 9.18 -11.53
C LYS A 42 -2.56 7.73 -11.58
N VAL A 43 -1.64 7.41 -12.50
CA VAL A 43 -1.15 6.03 -12.67
C VAL A 43 -0.39 5.57 -11.42
N SER A 44 0.35 6.48 -10.79
CA SER A 44 1.09 6.21 -9.56
C SER A 44 0.17 5.89 -8.38
N ASN A 45 -0.88 6.70 -8.17
CA ASN A 45 -1.87 6.46 -7.12
C ASN A 45 -2.71 5.19 -7.39
N ASP A 46 -3.12 4.95 -8.64
CA ASP A 46 -3.81 3.71 -9.03
C ASP A 46 -2.92 2.48 -8.75
N GLY A 47 -1.62 2.58 -9.05
CA GLY A 47 -0.63 1.53 -8.78
C GLY A 47 -0.45 1.28 -7.29
N ALA A 48 -0.32 2.33 -6.50
CA ALA A 48 -0.23 2.23 -5.05
C ALA A 48 -1.50 1.59 -4.44
N ALA A 49 -2.70 1.99 -4.88
CA ALA A 49 -3.95 1.39 -4.41
C ALA A 49 -4.03 -0.10 -4.73
N ARG A 50 -3.65 -0.51 -5.95
CA ARG A 50 -3.58 -1.93 -6.32
C ARG A 50 -2.58 -2.70 -5.47
N PHE A 51 -1.40 -2.13 -5.20
CA PHE A 51 -0.42 -2.75 -4.32
C PHE A 51 -0.98 -2.96 -2.91
N MET A 52 -1.61 -1.94 -2.33
CA MET A 52 -2.20 -2.03 -0.99
C MET A 52 -3.29 -3.11 -0.92
N LYS A 53 -4.14 -3.22 -1.94
CA LYS A 53 -5.16 -4.26 -2.03
C LYS A 53 -4.55 -5.66 -2.14
N LEU A 54 -3.54 -5.85 -2.99
CA LEU A 54 -2.93 -7.15 -3.22
C LEU A 54 -2.07 -7.62 -2.03
N ALA A 55 -1.31 -6.71 -1.42
CA ALA A 55 -0.37 -7.03 -0.36
C ALA A 55 -1.03 -7.11 1.02
N PHE A 56 -2.01 -6.25 1.28
CA PHE A 56 -2.58 -6.05 2.62
C PHE A 56 -4.11 -6.12 2.66
N ASP A 57 -4.78 -6.28 1.52
CA ASP A 57 -6.25 -6.34 1.43
C ASP A 57 -6.95 -5.06 1.91
N VAL A 58 -6.25 -3.92 1.82
CA VAL A 58 -6.77 -2.60 2.16
C VAL A 58 -7.06 -1.83 0.89
N ASP A 59 -8.27 -1.29 0.80
CA ASP A 59 -8.65 -0.40 -0.29
C ASP A 59 -8.27 1.04 0.06
N THR A 60 -7.28 1.57 -0.65
CA THR A 60 -6.85 2.96 -0.54
C THR A 60 -7.18 3.75 -1.82
N ALA A 61 -8.02 3.23 -2.72
CA ALA A 61 -8.49 3.98 -3.88
C ALA A 61 -9.51 5.04 -3.42
N ARG A 62 -9.04 6.07 -2.68
CA ARG A 62 -9.80 7.30 -2.52
C ARG A 62 -9.89 7.95 -3.90
N GLN A 63 -10.95 8.71 -4.18
CA GLN A 63 -11.08 9.45 -5.44
C GLN A 63 -9.84 10.37 -5.60
N CYS A 64 -8.88 9.93 -6.41
CA CYS A 64 -7.66 10.65 -6.76
C CYS A 64 -7.90 11.56 -7.96
#